data_AF-A0A448XN25-F1
#
_entry.id   AF-A0A448XN25-F1
#
_cell.length_a   1.000
_cell.length_b   1.000
_cell.length_c   1.000
_cell.angle_alpha   90.00
_cell.angle_beta   90.00
_cell.angle_gamma   90.00
#
_symmetry.space_group_name_H-M   'P 1'
#
loop_
_entity.id
_entity.type
_entity.pdbx_description
1 polymer ?
#
loop_
_entity_poly.entity_id
_entity_poly.type
_entity_poly.pdbx_seq_one_letter_code
_entity_poly.pdbx_strand_id
1 'polypeptide(L)' 'MSHVNIINLHGICELSSRVHLPVLVMEFAHGGPLNFLLQAQPSLGPRVLLDWALQIARGMHYLHSEAGLCHRDLKSSNS' A
#
# COMPACT_ATOMS: atom_id res chain seq x y z
N MET A 1 9.60 -6.25 9.63
CA MET A 1 9.04 -4.97 9.15
C MET A 1 7.56 -4.96 9.47
N SER A 2 7.09 -4.10 10.36
CA SER A 2 5.67 -4.01 10.70
C SER A 2 5.34 -2.58 11.12
N HIS A 3 4.36 -1.99 10.45
CA HIS A 3 3.91 -0.63 10.71
C HIS A 3 2.45 -0.50 10.26
N VAL A 4 1.61 0.22 11.02
CA VAL A 4 0.16 0.31 10.76
C VAL A 4 -0.20 0.89 9.39
N ASN A 5 0.69 1.70 8.81
CA ASN A 5 0.52 2.28 7.46
C ASN A 5 1.32 1.54 6.37
N ILE A 6 1.67 0.27 6.60
CA ILE A 6 2.34 -0.60 5.61
C ILE A 6 1.66 -1.97 5.61
N ILE A 7 1.16 -2.40 4.44
CA ILE A 7 0.58 -3.73 4.27
C ILE A 7 1.62 -4.80 4.58
N ASN A 8 1.25 -5.74 5.45
CA ASN A 8 2.15 -6.83 5.83
C ASN A 8 2.29 -7.84 4.68
N LEU A 9 3.53 -8.16 4.32
CA LEU A 9 3.85 -9.26 3.42
C LEU A 9 3.98 -10.55 4.23
N HIS A 10 3.10 -11.52 4.00
CA HIS A 10 3.15 -12.82 4.63
C HIS A 10 4.17 -13.74 3.96
N GLY A 11 4.39 -13.60 2.65
CA GLY A 11 5.41 -14.35 1.94
C GLY A 11 5.21 -14.37 0.43
N ILE A 12 5.98 -15.24 -0.21
CA ILE A 12 5.91 -15.52 -1.65
C ILE A 12 5.63 -17.00 -1.80
N CYS A 13 4.68 -17.35 -2.67
CA CYS A 13 4.46 -18.73 -3.08
C CYS A 13 4.59 -18.88 -4.60
N GLU A 14 4.87 -20.10 -5.04
CA GLU A 14 4.85 -20.43 -6.46
C GLU A 14 3.58 -21.21 -6.75
N LEU A 15 2.82 -20.76 -7.75
CA LEU A 15 1.73 -21.58 -8.26
C LEU A 15 2.33 -22.69 -9.13
N SER A 16 2.04 -23.95 -8.77
CA SER A 16 2.32 -25.12 -9.61
C SER A 16 1.39 -25.14 -10.84
N SER A 17 1.56 -24.17 -11.72
CA SER A 17 0.92 -24.08 -13.02
C SER A 17 1.97 -24.27 -14.12
N ARG A 18 1.56 -24.29 -15.40
CA ARG A 18 2.50 -24.36 -16.53
C ARG A 18 3.49 -23.19 -16.58
N VAL A 19 3.21 -22.11 -15.84
CA VAL A 19 4.08 -20.93 -15.72
C VAL A 19 4.47 -20.78 -14.25
N HIS A 20 5.75 -20.87 -13.94
CA HIS A 20 6.32 -20.68 -12.60
C HIS A 20 6.37 -19.18 -12.26
N LEU A 21 5.21 -18.61 -11.92
CA LEU A 21 5.11 -17.19 -11.51
C LEU A 21 5.12 -17.07 -9.99
N PRO A 22 5.95 -16.18 -9.42
CA PRO A 22 5.89 -15.87 -8.00
C PRO A 22 4.62 -15.09 -7.69
N VAL A 23 3.96 -15.45 -6.59
CA VAL A 23 2.76 -14.79 -6.10
C VAL A 23 3.02 -14.22 -4.72
N LEU A 24 2.72 -12.93 -4.56
CA LEU A 24 2.84 -12.25 -3.27
C LEU A 24 1.59 -12.50 -2.43
N VAL A 25 1.79 -12.97 -1.21
CA VAL A 25 0.72 -13.16 -0.21
C VAL A 25 0.86 -12.05 0.82
N MET A 26 -0.16 -11.19 0.91
CA MET A 26 -0.16 -10.00 1.75
C MET A 26 -1.44 -9.90 2.56
N GLU A 27 -1.44 -9.02 3.56
CA GLU A 27 -2.64 -8.62 4.28
C GLU A 27 -3.73 -8.09 3.34
N PHE A 28 -4.99 -8.43 3.62
CA PHE A 28 -6.13 -8.01 2.82
C PHE A 28 -6.64 -6.63 3.25
N ALA A 29 -6.46 -5.64 2.40
CA ALA A 29 -7.02 -4.30 2.58
C ALA A 29 -8.45 -4.22 2.02
N HIS A 30 -9.45 -4.36 2.87
CA HIS A 30 -10.87 -4.39 2.47
C HIS A 30 -11.33 -3.11 1.73
N GLY A 31 -10.66 -1.97 1.95
CA GLY A 31 -10.98 -0.69 1.29
C GLY A 31 -10.50 -0.58 -0.16
N GLY A 32 -9.65 -1.50 -0.62
CA GLY A 32 -8.97 -1.38 -1.91
C GLY A 32 -8.03 -0.17 -1.99
N PRO A 33 -7.45 0.08 -3.18
CA PRO A 33 -6.54 1.20 -3.40
C PRO A 33 -7.26 2.56 -3.45
N LEU A 34 -6.59 3.63 -3.03
CA LEU A 34 -7.20 4.97 -2.95
C LEU A 34 -7.71 5.50 -4.30
N ASN A 35 -7.12 5.07 -5.43
CA ASN A 35 -7.58 5.48 -6.76
C ASN A 35 -9.04 5.07 -7.03
N PHE A 36 -9.53 3.96 -6.47
CA PHE A 36 -10.93 3.56 -6.61
C PHE A 36 -11.87 4.58 -5.96
N LEU A 37 -11.52 5.04 -4.75
CA LEU A 37 -12.29 6.07 -4.06
C LEU A 37 -12.20 7.42 -4.76
N LEU A 38 -11.02 7.82 -5.25
CA LEU A 38 -10.84 9.09 -5.97
C LEU A 38 -11.61 9.12 -7.30
N GLN A 39 -11.78 7.97 -7.96
CA GLN A 39 -12.61 7.86 -9.16
C GLN A 39 -14.11 7.92 -8.83
N ALA A 40 -14.54 7.28 -7.73
CA ALA A 40 -15.94 7.26 -7.32
C ALA A 40 -16.39 8.59 -6.69
N GLN A 41 -15.49 9.29 -6.00
CA GLN A 41 -15.76 10.54 -5.30
C GLN A 41 -14.66 11.57 -5.60
N PRO A 42 -14.83 12.38 -6.67
CA PRO A 42 -13.80 13.33 -7.10
C PRO A 42 -13.61 14.52 -6.14
N SER A 43 -14.56 14.77 -5.22
CA SER A 43 -14.48 15.82 -4.22
C SER A 43 -14.48 15.25 -2.80
N LEU A 44 -13.28 15.02 -2.26
CA LEU A 44 -13.06 14.69 -0.86
C LEU A 44 -12.83 15.97 -0.04
N GLY A 45 -13.37 16.01 1.18
CA GLY A 45 -13.13 17.13 2.08
C GLY A 45 -11.66 17.23 2.51
N PRO A 46 -11.14 18.44 2.79
CA PRO A 46 -9.72 18.66 3.10
C PRO A 46 -9.24 17.86 4.32
N ARG A 47 -10.13 17.62 5.30
CA ARG A 47 -9.80 16.82 6.48
C ARG A 47 -9.46 15.36 6.13
N VAL A 48 -10.19 14.75 5.20
CA VAL A 48 -9.95 13.37 4.77
C VAL A 48 -8.63 13.28 4.01
N LEU A 49 -8.39 14.24 3.10
CA LEU A 49 -7.14 14.31 2.33
C LEU A 49 -5.91 14.47 3.23
N LEU A 50 -6.00 15.33 4.25
CA LEU A 50 -4.92 15.53 5.22
C LEU A 50 -4.66 14.27 6.05
N ASP A 51 -5.71 13.57 6.47
CA ASP A 51 -5.58 12.33 7.22
C ASP A 51 -4.87 11.25 6.39
N TRP A 52 -5.28 11.04 5.13
CA TRP A 52 -4.63 10.11 4.23
C TRP A 52 -3.18 10.48 3.93
N ALA A 53 -2.90 11.76 3.68
CA ALA A 53 -1.55 12.25 3.46
C ALA A 53 -0.63 11.98 4.66
N LEU A 54 -1.15 12.17 5.89
CA LEU A 54 -0.42 11.89 7.12
C LEU A 54 -0.12 10.39 7.27
N GLN A 55 -1.08 9.53 6.98
CA GLN A 55 -0.90 8.08 7.03
C GLN A 55 0.17 7.60 6.02
N ILE A 56 0.09 8.06 4.77
CA ILE A 56 1.10 7.75 3.74
C ILE A 56 2.47 8.27 4.17
N ALA A 57 2.56 9.51 4.66
CA ALA A 57 3.82 10.08 5.12
C ALA A 57 4.44 9.28 6.28
N ARG A 58 3.64 8.78 7.22
CA ARG A 58 4.10 7.91 8.31
C ARG A 58 4.63 6.58 7.78
N GLY A 59 3.92 5.94 6.86
CA GLY A 59 4.39 4.71 6.21
C GLY A 59 5.72 4.90 5.47
N MET A 60 5.83 5.98 4.68
CA MET A 60 7.07 6.31 3.97
C MET A 60 8.22 6.67 4.91
N HIS A 61 7.93 7.36 6.01
CA HIS A 61 8.94 7.63 7.03
C HIS A 61 9.50 6.33 7.57
N TYR A 62 8.65 5.41 8.02
CA TYR A 62 9.06 4.09 8.50
C TYR A 62 9.89 3.33 7.45
N LEU A 63 9.45 3.30 6.18
CA LEU A 63 10.20 2.64 5.11
C LEU A 63 11.61 3.22 4.95
N HIS A 64 11.74 4.53 5.00
CA HIS A 64 13.00 5.22 4.81
C HIS A 64 13.93 5.12 6.03
N SER A 65 13.41 5.39 7.23
CA SER A 65 14.22 5.54 8.44
C SER A 65 14.53 4.23 9.13
N GLU A 66 13.58 3.29 9.17
CA GLU A 66 13.71 2.05 9.92
C GLU A 66 14.05 0.86 9.01
N ALA A 67 13.47 0.81 7.81
CA ALA A 67 13.69 -0.28 6.86
C ALA A 67 14.80 -0.01 5.84
N GLY A 68 15.23 1.24 5.66
CA GLY A 68 16.22 1.62 4.65
C GLY A 68 15.78 1.37 3.21
N LEU A 69 14.47 1.31 2.96
CA LEU A 69 13.87 1.00 1.66
C LEU A 69 13.21 2.24 1.05
N CYS A 70 13.33 2.41 -0.26
CA CYS A 70 12.57 3.41 -1.02
C CYS A 70 11.41 2.71 -1.73
N HIS A 71 10.18 3.22 -1.60
CA HIS A 71 8.98 2.60 -2.20
C HIS A 71 9.05 2.53 -3.74
N ARG A 72 9.60 3.55 -4.38
CA ARG A 72 9.81 3.70 -5.85
C ARG A 72 8.57 3.74 -6.74
N ASP A 73 7.40 3.31 -6.29
CA ASP A 73 6.16 3.37 -7.09
C ASP A 73 4.95 3.92 -6.29
N LEU A 74 5.19 4.99 -5.53
CA LEU A 74 4.15 5.60 -4.68
C LEU A 74 3.17 6.39 -5.54
N LYS A 75 1.91 5.96 -5.56
CA LYS A 75 0.81 6.55 -6.31
C LYS A 75 -0.52 6.12 -5.69
N SER A 76 -1.63 6.71 -6.10
CA SER A 76 -2.96 6.39 -5.54
C SER A 76 -3.42 4.95 -5.76
N SER A 77 -2.84 4.21 -6.72
CA SER A 77 -3.12 2.78 -6.86
C SER A 77 -2.28 1.90 -5.93
N ASN A 78 -1.23 2.46 -5.32
CA ASN A 78 -0.25 1.81 -4.45
C ASN A 78 -0.02 2.68 -3.20
N SER A 79 -1.11 2.95 -2.49
CA SER A 79 -1.21 3.88 -1.36
C SER A 79 -1.29 3.16 -0.02
#